data_AF-A0A7Y0FKS4-F1
#
_entry.id   AF-A0A7Y0FKS4-F1
#
_cell.length_a   1.000
_cell.length_b   1.000
_cell.length_c   1.000
_cell.angle_alpha   90.00
_cell.angle_beta   90.00
_cell.angle_gamma   90.00
#
_symmetry.space_group_name_H-M   'P 1'
#
loop_
_entity.id
_entity.type
_entity.pdbx_description
1 polymer ?
#
loop_
_entity_poly.entity_id
_entity_poly.type
_entity_poly.pdbx_seq_one_letter_code
_entity_poly.pdbx_strand_id
1 'polypeptide(L)'
;MKKLLFVLLMLRLPAAAVPPCPALLQHFVLDLLDKQVPDSVLISRYMCPSLLLRRGDPQAMKGQALLHSFRLEHQKQWSLDSLRFKAISRARIRPSRQSLHPTFHMLGGEENAYVVQLKGQPDLYLLVKDQQINSFLLINQGGEAYFLDFCH
;
A
#
# COMPACT_ATOMS: atom_id res chain seq x y z
N MET A 1 -33.29 -38.46 11.54
CA MET A 1 -32.84 -37.61 10.40
C MET A 1 -32.96 -36.14 10.82
N LYS A 2 -32.06 -35.24 10.36
CA LYS A 2 -32.10 -33.76 10.51
C LYS A 2 -31.44 -33.09 11.75
N LYS A 3 -30.28 -33.54 12.25
CA LYS A 3 -29.50 -32.71 13.20
C LYS A 3 -28.00 -32.54 12.90
N LEU A 4 -27.45 -33.24 11.91
CA LEU A 4 -26.00 -33.20 11.63
C LEU A 4 -25.56 -32.33 10.44
N LEU A 5 -26.48 -31.69 9.71
CA LEU A 5 -26.12 -30.94 8.50
C LEU A 5 -25.91 -29.43 8.71
N PHE A 6 -26.20 -28.90 9.91
CA PHE A 6 -26.14 -27.45 10.17
C PHE A 6 -24.80 -26.97 10.77
N VAL A 7 -23.91 -27.88 11.17
CA VAL A 7 -22.61 -27.52 11.76
C VAL A 7 -21.50 -27.39 10.71
N LEU A 8 -21.70 -27.94 9.51
CA LEU A 8 -20.73 -27.84 8.39
C LEU A 8 -20.95 -26.60 7.50
N LEU A 9 -22.00 -25.81 7.75
CA LEU A 9 -22.34 -24.63 6.94
C LEU A 9 -22.10 -23.30 7.66
N MET A 10 -21.49 -23.33 8.84
CA MET A 10 -21.09 -22.12 9.56
C MET A 10 -19.58 -21.94 9.41
N LEU A 11 -19.21 -20.83 8.78
CA LEU A 11 -17.90 -20.18 8.88
C LEU A 11 -16.78 -20.71 7.97
N ARG A 12 -17.09 -20.95 6.69
CA ARG A 12 -16.22 -20.41 5.63
C ARG A 12 -16.78 -19.07 5.17
N LEU A 13 -16.90 -18.13 6.10
CA LEU A 13 -16.82 -16.74 5.68
C LEU A 13 -15.41 -16.63 5.09
N PRO A 14 -15.24 -16.24 3.81
CA PRO A 14 -13.93 -15.83 3.35
C PRO A 14 -13.46 -14.84 4.39
N ALA A 15 -12.26 -15.04 4.95
CA ALA A 15 -11.65 -14.07 5.83
C ALA A 15 -11.64 -12.76 5.05
N ALA A 16 -12.69 -11.96 5.24
CA ALA A 16 -12.82 -10.67 4.61
C ALA A 16 -11.66 -9.93 5.24
N ALA A 17 -10.60 -9.76 4.45
CA ALA A 17 -9.36 -9.18 4.92
C ALA A 17 -9.76 -7.90 5.63
N VAL A 18 -9.50 -7.85 6.94
CA VAL A 18 -9.91 -6.71 7.75
C VAL A 18 -9.22 -5.52 7.11
N PRO A 19 -9.97 -4.53 6.58
CA PRO A 19 -9.35 -3.42 5.92
C PRO A 19 -8.38 -2.76 6.90
N PRO A 20 -7.13 -2.47 6.51
CA PRO A 20 -6.20 -1.75 7.36
C PRO A 20 -6.85 -0.50 7.95
N CYS A 21 -6.51 -0.20 9.19
CA CYS A 21 -6.98 1.00 9.87
C CYS A 21 -6.58 2.22 9.01
N PRO A 22 -7.54 3.08 8.58
CA PRO A 22 -7.23 4.26 7.78
C PRO A 22 -6.17 5.18 8.41
N ALA A 23 -6.05 5.17 9.74
CA ALA A 23 -5.00 5.88 10.47
C ALA A 23 -3.59 5.38 10.13
N LEU A 24 -3.38 4.07 9.92
CA LEU A 24 -2.08 3.51 9.55
C LEU A 24 -1.62 4.05 8.19
N LEU A 25 -2.53 4.07 7.21
CA LEU A 25 -2.23 4.57 5.87
C LEU A 25 -1.92 6.07 5.90
N GLN A 26 -2.65 6.84 6.70
CA GLN A 26 -2.39 8.26 6.88
C GLN A 26 -1.02 8.51 7.51
N HIS A 27 -0.66 7.77 8.57
CA HIS A 27 0.65 7.90 9.20
C HIS A 27 1.79 7.48 8.27
N PHE A 28 1.62 6.39 7.51
CA PHE A 28 2.61 5.99 6.51
C PHE A 28 2.87 7.11 5.49
N VAL A 29 1.81 7.70 4.92
CA VAL A 29 1.96 8.79 3.94
C VAL A 29 2.65 10.01 4.55
N LEU A 30 2.32 10.38 5.80
CA LEU A 30 2.97 11.50 6.47
C LEU A 30 4.46 11.23 6.74
N ASP A 31 4.81 10.05 7.24
CA ASP A 31 6.19 9.66 7.52
C ASP A 31 7.01 9.50 6.21
N LEU A 32 6.37 9.04 5.12
CA LEU A 32 7.00 8.93 3.80
C LEU A 32 7.50 10.30 3.30
N LEU A 33 6.73 11.35 3.60
CA LEU A 33 7.03 12.75 3.27
C LEU A 33 8.08 13.40 4.16
N ASP A 34 8.21 12.93 5.41
CA ASP A 34 9.11 13.54 6.37
C ASP A 34 10.56 13.10 6.11
N LYS A 35 11.40 14.05 5.68
CA LYS A 35 12.82 13.83 5.40
C LYS A 35 13.61 13.37 6.62
N GLN A 36 13.09 13.58 7.83
CA GLN A 36 13.73 13.17 9.08
C GLN A 36 13.47 11.70 9.42
N VAL A 37 12.44 11.08 8.82
CA VAL A 37 12.14 9.67 9.04
C VAL A 37 13.03 8.84 8.09
N PRO A 38 13.93 7.98 8.60
CA PRO A 38 14.76 7.13 7.75
C PRO A 38 13.97 5.94 7.18
N ASP A 39 14.42 5.38 6.06
CA ASP A 39 13.73 4.27 5.38
C ASP A 39 13.59 3.03 6.27
N SER A 40 14.58 2.74 7.11
CA SER A 40 14.51 1.63 8.07
C SER A 40 13.36 1.77 9.08
N VAL A 41 13.02 3.01 9.47
CA VAL A 41 11.88 3.30 10.35
C VAL A 41 10.57 3.12 9.60
N LEU A 42 10.49 3.56 8.33
CA LEU A 42 9.30 3.30 7.51
C LEU A 42 9.03 1.82 7.35
N ILE A 43 10.08 1.06 7.01
CA ILE A 43 9.95 -0.37 6.79
C ILE A 43 9.53 -1.07 8.08
N SER A 44 10.20 -0.77 9.21
CA SER A 44 9.90 -1.43 10.49
C SER A 44 8.50 -1.11 11.05
N ARG A 45 7.97 0.08 10.78
CA ARG A 45 6.66 0.51 11.30
C ARG A 45 5.49 0.12 10.42
N TYR A 46 5.67 0.16 9.11
CA TYR A 46 4.54 0.11 8.17
C TYR A 46 4.63 -1.03 7.18
N MET A 47 5.82 -1.54 6.86
CA MET A 47 5.99 -2.54 5.81
C MET A 47 6.33 -3.91 6.41
N CYS A 48 6.48 -4.91 5.54
CA CYS A 48 6.83 -6.25 5.98
C CYS A 48 8.26 -6.33 6.56
N PRO A 49 8.45 -6.98 7.73
CA PRO A 49 9.77 -7.14 8.36
C PRO A 49 10.79 -7.90 7.52
N SER A 50 10.33 -8.71 6.56
CA SER A 50 11.20 -9.46 5.63
C SER A 50 12.16 -8.53 4.88
N LEU A 51 11.73 -7.30 4.62
CA LEU A 51 12.58 -6.27 4.02
C LEU A 51 13.79 -5.90 4.87
N LEU A 52 13.76 -6.00 6.20
CA LEU A 52 14.90 -5.70 7.08
C LEU A 52 15.71 -6.95 7.47
N LEU A 53 15.03 -8.08 7.65
CA LEU A 53 15.59 -9.24 8.32
C LEU A 53 16.39 -10.16 7.38
N ARG A 54 16.13 -10.10 6.06
CA ARG A 54 16.78 -10.98 5.09
C ARG A 54 18.03 -10.35 4.49
N ARG A 55 19.13 -10.32 5.26
CA ARG A 55 20.43 -9.87 4.74
C ARG A 55 20.84 -10.73 3.55
N GLY A 56 21.15 -10.08 2.43
CA GLY A 56 21.57 -10.74 1.19
C GLY A 56 20.42 -11.24 0.30
N ASP A 57 19.16 -11.06 0.68
CA ASP A 57 18.02 -11.35 -0.18
C ASP A 57 17.89 -10.24 -1.26
N PRO A 58 18.06 -10.58 -2.56
CA PRO A 58 17.98 -9.60 -3.64
C PRO A 58 16.63 -8.88 -3.70
N GLN A 59 15.54 -9.54 -3.32
CA GLN A 59 14.20 -8.96 -3.33
C GLN A 59 14.03 -7.94 -2.21
N ALA A 60 14.53 -8.25 -1.01
CA ALA A 60 14.53 -7.31 0.10
C ALA A 60 15.36 -6.06 -0.22
N MET A 61 16.55 -6.24 -0.81
CA MET A 61 17.40 -5.12 -1.27
C MET A 61 16.71 -4.29 -2.36
N LYS A 62 16.04 -4.95 -3.31
CA LYS A 62 15.27 -4.28 -4.36
C LYS A 62 14.11 -3.45 -3.78
N GLY A 63 13.35 -4.01 -2.83
CA GLY A 63 12.26 -3.30 -2.16
C GLY A 63 12.76 -2.06 -1.41
N GLN A 64 13.85 -2.19 -0.65
CA GLN A 64 14.51 -1.06 0.02
C GLN A 64 14.97 0.02 -0.97
N ALA A 65 15.65 -0.37 -2.05
CA ALA A 65 16.14 0.56 -3.05
C ALA A 65 15.01 1.29 -3.78
N LEU A 66 13.90 0.59 -4.05
CA LEU A 66 12.71 1.18 -4.68
C LEU A 66 12.01 2.17 -3.73
N LEU A 67 11.87 1.84 -2.44
CA LEU A 67 11.39 2.79 -1.44
C LEU A 67 12.25 4.04 -1.40
N HIS A 68 13.57 3.87 -1.31
CA HIS A 68 14.50 4.98 -1.27
C HIS A 68 14.36 5.89 -2.51
N SER A 69 14.36 5.27 -3.69
CA SER A 69 14.24 5.98 -4.98
C SER A 69 12.90 6.71 -5.09
N PHE A 70 11.81 6.05 -4.74
CA PHE A 70 10.47 6.63 -4.71
C PHE A 70 10.43 7.88 -3.82
N ARG A 71 11.01 7.79 -2.61
CA ARG A 71 11.07 8.93 -1.68
C ARG A 71 11.88 10.08 -2.24
N LEU A 72 13.06 9.84 -2.82
CA LEU A 72 13.88 10.90 -3.40
C LEU A 72 13.13 11.64 -4.52
N GLU A 73 12.47 10.90 -5.41
CA GLU A 73 11.70 11.47 -6.52
C GLU A 73 10.53 12.31 -6.01
N HIS A 74 9.72 11.73 -5.11
CA HIS A 74 8.52 12.38 -4.63
C HIS A 74 8.82 13.50 -3.64
N GLN A 75 9.86 13.40 -2.81
CA GLN A 75 10.32 14.51 -1.99
C GLN A 75 10.80 15.68 -2.83
N LYS A 76 11.46 15.46 -3.97
CA LYS A 76 11.84 16.55 -4.89
C LYS A 76 10.59 17.24 -5.42
N GLN A 77 9.59 16.47 -5.85
CA GLN A 77 8.33 17.02 -6.37
C GLN A 77 7.46 17.70 -5.30
N TRP A 78 7.47 17.19 -4.07
CA TRP A 78 6.57 17.62 -3.00
C TRP A 78 7.19 18.68 -2.09
N SER A 79 8.51 18.71 -1.92
CA SER A 79 9.20 19.73 -1.12
C SER A 79 9.29 21.10 -1.79
N LEU A 80 9.08 21.18 -3.11
CA LEU A 80 8.97 22.44 -3.85
C LEU A 80 7.62 23.15 -3.60
N ASP A 81 6.63 22.47 -3.00
CA ASP A 81 5.29 23.01 -2.81
C ASP A 81 4.75 22.70 -1.40
N SER A 82 4.96 23.64 -0.47
CA SER A 82 4.42 23.56 0.90
C SER A 82 2.89 23.44 0.94
N LEU A 83 2.18 23.88 -0.11
CA LEU A 83 0.74 23.71 -0.25
C LEU A 83 0.40 22.26 -0.61
N ARG A 84 1.25 21.59 -1.40
CA ARG A 84 1.09 20.17 -1.74
C ARG A 84 1.29 19.28 -0.51
N PHE A 85 2.25 19.56 0.37
CA PHE A 85 2.38 18.85 1.64
C PHE A 85 1.09 18.94 2.49
N LYS A 86 0.53 20.15 2.62
CA LYS A 86 -0.75 20.36 3.33
C LYS A 86 -1.94 19.68 2.63
N ALA A 87 -1.90 19.57 1.31
CA ALA A 87 -2.92 18.85 0.54
C ALA A 87 -2.83 17.33 0.78
N ILE A 88 -1.62 16.77 0.83
CA ILE A 88 -1.39 15.33 1.08
C ILE A 88 -1.76 14.96 2.52
N SER A 89 -1.44 15.80 3.50
CA SER A 89 -1.83 15.53 4.90
C SER A 89 -3.34 15.52 5.12
N ARG A 90 -4.12 16.07 4.18
CA ARG A 90 -5.59 16.08 4.15
C ARG A 90 -6.17 15.23 3.03
N ALA A 91 -5.33 14.47 2.33
CA ALA A 91 -5.76 13.65 1.21
C ALA A 91 -6.76 12.59 1.68
N ARG A 92 -7.72 12.27 0.82
CA ARG A 92 -8.65 11.17 1.11
C ARG A 92 -7.98 9.87 0.70
N ILE A 93 -7.92 8.93 1.63
CA ILE A 93 -7.49 7.56 1.35
C ILE A 93 -8.75 6.70 1.18
N ARG A 94 -8.86 6.00 0.05
CA ARG A 94 -10.04 5.20 -0.29
C ARG A 94 -9.64 3.83 -0.84
N PRO A 95 -10.47 2.80 -0.70
CA PRO A 95 -10.26 1.55 -1.43
C PRO A 95 -10.17 1.80 -2.95
N SER A 96 -9.20 1.19 -3.63
CA SER A 96 -8.95 1.46 -5.06
C SER A 96 -10.10 1.01 -5.95
N ARG A 97 -10.88 -0.02 -5.55
CA ARG A 97 -12.11 -0.46 -6.23
C ARG A 97 -13.13 0.68 -6.45
N GLN A 98 -13.05 1.70 -5.60
CA GLN A 98 -13.93 2.86 -5.62
C GLN A 98 -13.32 4.05 -6.38
N SER A 99 -12.18 3.83 -7.06
CA SER A 99 -11.46 4.82 -7.86
C SER A 99 -11.65 4.53 -9.35
N LEU A 100 -12.01 5.56 -10.11
CA LEU A 100 -12.44 5.47 -11.51
C LEU A 100 -11.29 5.35 -12.53
N HIS A 101 -10.08 4.90 -12.14
CA HIS A 101 -8.95 4.94 -13.07
C HIS A 101 -9.05 3.82 -14.14
N PRO A 102 -9.13 4.16 -15.45
CA PRO A 102 -9.53 3.22 -16.50
C PRO A 102 -8.50 2.14 -16.84
N THR A 103 -7.24 2.31 -16.43
CA THR A 103 -6.13 1.38 -16.74
C THR A 103 -5.72 0.51 -15.56
N PHE A 104 -6.48 0.55 -14.46
CA PHE A 104 -6.16 -0.24 -13.27
C PHE A 104 -7.09 -1.44 -13.19
N HIS A 105 -6.53 -2.62 -13.49
CA HIS A 105 -7.21 -3.90 -13.35
C HIS A 105 -6.70 -4.56 -12.07
N MET A 106 -7.52 -4.65 -11.03
CA MET A 106 -7.15 -5.39 -9.83
C MET A 106 -7.14 -6.87 -10.10
N LEU A 107 -6.05 -7.54 -9.72
CA LEU A 107 -6.01 -8.98 -9.68
C LEU A 107 -6.65 -9.51 -8.39
N GLY A 108 -7.07 -10.78 -8.40
CA GLY A 108 -7.49 -11.47 -7.18
C GLY A 108 -6.32 -11.53 -6.19
N GLY A 109 -6.56 -11.21 -4.91
CA GLY A 109 -5.51 -11.03 -3.90
C GLY A 109 -5.14 -9.57 -3.61
N GLU A 110 -5.61 -8.61 -4.43
CA GLU A 110 -5.41 -7.17 -4.23
C GLU A 110 -6.64 -6.49 -3.61
N GLU A 111 -7.45 -7.22 -2.82
CA GLU A 111 -8.69 -6.72 -2.20
C GLU A 111 -8.46 -5.50 -1.28
N ASN A 112 -7.22 -5.33 -0.82
CA ASN A 112 -6.78 -4.31 0.11
C ASN A 112 -5.89 -3.26 -0.55
N ALA A 113 -6.13 -2.97 -1.82
CA ALA A 113 -5.53 -1.83 -2.49
C ALA A 113 -6.25 -0.53 -2.10
N TYR A 114 -5.47 0.51 -1.79
CA TYR A 114 -5.93 1.84 -1.43
C TYR A 114 -5.33 2.88 -2.35
N VAL A 115 -6.01 4.01 -2.49
CA VAL A 115 -5.54 5.16 -3.27
C VAL A 115 -5.61 6.42 -2.41
N VAL A 116 -4.50 7.15 -2.38
CA VAL A 116 -4.41 8.51 -1.87
C VAL A 116 -4.86 9.45 -2.99
N GLN A 117 -5.91 10.23 -2.74
CA GLN A 117 -6.47 11.15 -3.73
C GLN A 117 -6.14 12.60 -3.40
N LEU A 118 -5.52 13.30 -4.36
CA LEU A 118 -5.31 14.74 -4.34
C LEU A 118 -6.25 15.42 -5.32
N LYS A 119 -7.10 16.35 -4.82
CA LYS A 119 -8.08 17.07 -5.64
C LYS A 119 -8.96 16.14 -6.51
N GLY A 120 -9.25 14.94 -6.00
CA GLY A 120 -10.05 13.93 -6.69
C GLY A 120 -9.29 13.08 -7.72
N GLN A 121 -7.99 13.33 -7.92
CA GLN A 121 -7.14 12.51 -8.78
C GLN A 121 -6.31 11.52 -7.94
N PRO A 122 -6.05 10.30 -8.45
CA PRO A 122 -5.17 9.35 -7.79
C PRO A 122 -3.72 9.85 -7.81
N ASP A 123 -3.06 9.89 -6.65
CA ASP A 123 -1.67 10.35 -6.50
C ASP A 123 -0.74 9.21 -6.05
N LEU A 124 -1.18 8.35 -5.13
CA LEU A 124 -0.42 7.19 -4.67
C LEU A 124 -1.32 5.99 -4.45
N TYR A 125 -0.91 4.83 -4.94
CA TYR A 125 -1.57 3.54 -4.69
C TYR A 125 -0.80 2.76 -3.63
N LEU A 126 -1.52 2.09 -2.73
CA LEU A 126 -0.95 1.32 -1.63
C LEU A 126 -1.60 -0.06 -1.61
N LEU A 127 -0.80 -1.12 -1.72
CA LEU A 127 -1.24 -2.49 -1.47
C LEU A 127 -0.98 -2.84 -0.02
N VAL A 128 -2.00 -3.32 0.67
CA VAL A 128 -1.93 -3.62 2.10
C VAL A 128 -2.27 -5.08 2.34
N LYS A 129 -1.47 -5.78 3.15
CA LYS A 129 -1.76 -7.16 3.53
C LYS A 129 -1.38 -7.33 4.99
N ASP A 130 -2.22 -8.00 5.77
CA ASP A 130 -1.96 -8.26 7.19
C ASP A 130 -1.58 -6.99 8.00
N GLN A 131 -2.24 -5.86 7.69
CA GLN A 131 -1.99 -4.53 8.26
C GLN A 131 -0.61 -3.92 7.93
N GLN A 132 0.07 -4.44 6.91
CA GLN A 132 1.37 -3.96 6.43
C GLN A 132 1.27 -3.47 4.98
N ILE A 133 2.01 -2.41 4.66
CA ILE A 133 2.19 -1.95 3.29
C ILE A 133 3.11 -2.94 2.57
N ASN A 134 2.53 -3.73 1.66
CA ASN A 134 3.25 -4.67 0.81
C ASN A 134 3.82 -4.00 -0.43
N SER A 135 3.15 -2.96 -0.93
CA SER A 135 3.61 -2.23 -2.10
C SER A 135 3.02 -0.83 -2.15
N PHE A 136 3.74 0.05 -2.83
CA PHE A 136 3.25 1.35 -3.28
C PHE A 136 3.66 1.63 -4.74
N LEU A 137 4.20 0.61 -5.41
CA LEU A 137 4.73 0.72 -6.77
C LEU A 137 3.84 -0.05 -7.73
N LEU A 138 3.36 0.66 -8.76
CA LEU A 138 2.66 0.07 -9.88
C LEU A 138 3.59 -0.06 -11.08
N ILE A 139 3.61 -1.22 -11.72
CA ILE A 139 4.28 -1.46 -12.99
C ILE A 139 3.23 -1.61 -14.08
N ASN A 140 3.39 -0.87 -15.19
CA ASN A 140 2.55 -1.03 -16.36
C ASN A 140 3.17 -2.08 -17.29
N GLN A 141 2.43 -3.15 -17.60
CA GLN A 141 2.81 -4.12 -18.61
C GLN A 141 1.63 -4.32 -19.57
N GLY A 142 1.81 -3.94 -20.83
CA GLY A 142 0.79 -4.16 -21.87
C GLY A 142 -0.50 -3.37 -21.67
N GLY A 143 -0.50 -2.27 -20.92
CA GLY A 143 -1.69 -1.47 -20.61
C GLY A 143 -2.36 -1.83 -19.29
N GLU A 144 -1.90 -2.90 -18.63
CA GLU A 144 -2.35 -3.32 -17.30
C GLU A 144 -1.34 -2.88 -16.24
N ALA A 145 -1.82 -2.43 -15.09
CA ALA A 145 -0.99 -1.99 -13.97
C ALA A 145 -1.04 -3.00 -12.83
N TYR A 146 0.13 -3.41 -12.33
CA TYR A 146 0.28 -4.42 -11.27
C TYR A 146 1.09 -3.90 -10.09
N PHE A 147 0.78 -4.35 -8.88
CA PHE A 147 1.66 -4.08 -7.74
C PHE A 147 2.89 -4.99 -7.75
N LEU A 148 4.03 -4.42 -7.39
CA LEU A 148 5.21 -5.21 -7.06
C LEU A 148 5.17 -5.60 -5.58
N ASP A 149 4.88 -6.86 -5.25
CA ASP A 149 4.87 -7.33 -3.86
C ASP A 149 6.29 -7.37 -3.29
N PHE A 150 6.55 -6.51 -2.30
CA PHE A 150 7.86 -6.45 -1.65
C PHE A 150 8.05 -7.55 -0.61
N CYS A 151 6.99 -8.27 -0.26
CA CYS A 151 6.99 -9.21 0.86
C CYS A 151 7.11 -10.67 0.44
N HIS A 152 6.88 -10.99 -0.84
CA HIS A 152 6.82 -12.35 -1.38
C HIS A 152 7.45 -12.49 -2.75
#